data_AF-A0A377CV06-F1
#
_entry.id   AF-A0A377CV06-F1
#
_cell.length_a   1.000
_cell.length_b   1.000
_cell.length_c   1.000
_cell.angle_alpha   90.00
_cell.angle_beta   90.00
_cell.angle_gamma   90.00
#
_symmetry.space_group_name_H-M   'P 1'
#
loop_
_entity.id
_entity.type
_entity.pdbx_description
1 polymer ?
#
loop_
_entity_poly.entity_id
_entity_poly.type
_entity_poly.pdbx_seq_one_letter_code
_entity_poly.pdbx_strand_id
1 'polypeptide(L)'
;MPMTVYMVKLLEGLLNFHAAQGGSAIILSATLPAGLREKLLLAFNEGAGFPLPDINPDAGYPWLSSLSGIGLEEQLLNTRQEVPKDCQNKLAHPAK
;
A
#
# COMPACT_ATOMS: atom_id res chain seq x y z
N MET A 1 -17.40 1.81 6.80
CA MET A 1 -17.40 3.26 6.45
C MET A 1 -16.17 3.54 5.57
N PRO A 2 -16.33 3.97 4.31
CA PRO A 2 -15.19 4.24 3.45
C PRO A 2 -14.64 5.65 3.73
N MET A 3 -13.65 5.76 4.61
CA MET A 3 -13.11 7.06 5.05
C MET A 3 -11.94 7.58 4.20
N THR A 4 -11.56 6.92 3.08
CA THR A 4 -10.25 7.18 2.45
C THR A 4 -10.25 7.42 0.93
N VAL A 5 -11.39 7.47 0.24
CA VAL A 5 -11.41 7.63 -1.24
C VAL A 5 -10.80 8.96 -1.70
N TYR A 6 -10.99 10.04 -0.93
CA TYR A 6 -10.45 11.36 -1.26
C TYR A 6 -8.92 11.40 -1.19
N MET A 7 -8.34 10.92 -0.07
CA MET A 7 -6.88 10.92 0.11
C MET A 7 -6.16 10.10 -0.95
N VAL A 8 -6.78 9.01 -1.39
CA VAL A 8 -6.26 8.16 -2.45
C VAL A 8 -6.11 8.93 -3.76
N LYS A 9 -7.15 9.69 -4.18
CA LYS A 9 -7.09 10.48 -5.41
C LYS A 9 -6.01 11.57 -5.36
N LEU A 10 -5.79 12.17 -4.19
CA LEU A 10 -4.69 13.13 -4.00
C LEU A 10 -3.33 12.47 -4.09
N LEU A 11 -3.17 11.30 -3.47
CA LEU A 11 -1.93 10.51 -3.55
C LEU A 11 -1.65 10.06 -4.99
N GLU A 12 -2.66 9.57 -5.72
CA GLU A 12 -2.53 9.21 -7.14
C GLU A 12 -1.99 10.38 -7.97
N GLY A 13 -2.57 11.57 -7.83
CA GLY A 13 -2.11 12.77 -8.54
C GLY A 13 -0.71 13.22 -8.14
N LEU A 14 -0.39 13.16 -6.85
CA LEU A 14 0.95 13.51 -6.35
C LEU A 14 2.02 12.52 -6.84
N LEU A 15 1.72 11.22 -6.80
CA LEU A 15 2.61 10.16 -7.28
C LEU A 15 2.86 10.31 -8.78
N ASN A 16 1.81 10.53 -9.56
CA ASN A 16 1.95 10.76 -11.00
C ASN A 16 2.83 11.98 -11.29
N PHE A 17 2.57 13.11 -10.63
CA PHE A 17 3.36 14.33 -10.81
C PHE A 17 4.82 14.17 -10.37
N HIS A 18 5.08 13.42 -9.30
CA HIS A 18 6.44 13.16 -8.84
C HIS A 18 7.18 12.20 -9.78
N ALA A 19 6.49 11.15 -10.24
CA ALA A 19 7.02 10.19 -11.20
C ALA A 19 7.33 10.83 -12.57
N ALA A 20 6.48 11.74 -13.05
CA ALA A 20 6.70 12.49 -14.29
C ALA A 20 7.93 13.40 -14.27
N GLN A 21 8.37 13.81 -13.08
CA GLN A 21 9.61 14.57 -12.89
C GLN A 21 10.84 13.67 -12.65
N GLY A 22 10.68 12.34 -12.71
CA GLY A 22 11.72 11.38 -12.39
C GLY A 22 12.01 11.26 -10.88
N GLY A 23 11.04 11.62 -10.03
CA GLY A 23 11.13 11.47 -8.58
C GLY A 23 10.82 10.07 -8.08
N SER A 24 11.04 9.83 -6.79
CA SER A 24 10.80 8.55 -6.11
C SER A 24 9.86 8.76 -4.94
N ALA A 25 8.84 7.91 -4.81
CA ALA A 25 7.87 7.97 -3.72
C ALA A 25 7.88 6.67 -2.91
N ILE A 26 7.86 6.78 -1.58
CA ILE A 26 7.73 5.64 -0.66
C ILE A 26 6.43 5.83 0.12
N ILE A 27 5.53 4.85 0.02
CA ILE A 27 4.27 4.85 0.77
C ILE A 27 4.36 3.81 1.88
N LEU A 28 4.19 4.26 3.12
CA LEU A 28 4.09 3.39 4.30
C LEU A 28 2.63 3.33 4.75
N SER A 29 2.05 2.13 4.78
CA SER A 29 0.66 1.91 5.21
C SER A 29 0.57 0.67 6.11
N ALA A 30 -0.20 0.78 7.19
CA ALA A 30 -0.43 -0.32 8.13
C ALA A 30 -1.46 -1.34 7.63
N THR A 31 -2.42 -0.91 6.81
CA THR A 31 -3.46 -1.76 6.21
C THR A 31 -3.87 -1.16 4.88
N LEU A 32 -3.22 -1.59 3.80
CA LEU A 32 -3.58 -1.15 2.45
C LEU A 32 -4.43 -2.24 1.77
N PRO A 33 -5.70 -1.98 1.44
CA PRO A 33 -6.49 -2.94 0.67
C PRO A 33 -5.85 -3.15 -0.71
N ALA A 34 -5.88 -4.38 -1.22
CA ALA A 34 -5.18 -4.77 -2.46
C ALA A 34 -5.53 -3.85 -3.65
N GLY A 35 -6.80 -3.50 -3.82
CA GLY A 35 -7.23 -2.61 -4.91
C GLY A 35 -6.78 -1.14 -4.76
N LEU A 36 -6.38 -0.70 -3.57
CA LEU A 36 -5.78 0.62 -3.39
C LEU A 36 -4.30 0.61 -3.78
N ARG A 37 -3.58 -0.45 -3.38
CA ARG A 37 -2.18 -0.66 -3.78
C ARG A 37 -2.05 -0.65 -5.31
N GLU A 38 -2.93 -1.37 -5.99
CA GLU A 38 -2.96 -1.44 -7.46
C GLU A 38 -3.09 -0.04 -8.09
N LYS A 39 -4.06 0.76 -7.63
CA LYS A 39 -4.26 2.14 -8.12
C LYS A 39 -3.04 3.04 -7.93
N LEU A 40 -2.39 2.97 -6.78
CA LEU A 40 -1.21 3.78 -6.49
C LEU A 40 -0.01 3.39 -7.36
N LEU A 41 0.19 2.08 -7.57
CA LEU A 41 1.23 1.57 -8.48
C LEU A 41 0.96 2.00 -9.92
N LEU A 42 -0.29 1.87 -10.39
CA LEU A 42 -0.70 2.31 -11.73
C LEU A 42 -0.48 3.81 -11.91
N ALA A 43 -0.91 4.65 -10.97
CA ALA A 43 -0.76 6.11 -11.07
C ALA A 43 0.71 6.55 -11.11
N PHE A 44 1.60 5.90 -10.33
CA PHE A 44 3.04 6.16 -10.40
C PHE A 44 3.62 5.68 -11.74
N ASN A 45 3.22 4.50 -12.19
CA ASN A 45 3.69 3.89 -13.44
C ASN A 45 3.30 4.73 -14.67
N GLU A 46 2.06 5.25 -14.70
CA GLU A 46 1.57 6.19 -15.70
C GLU A 46 2.39 7.49 -15.70
N GLY A 47 2.70 8.04 -14.52
CA GLY A 47 3.52 9.25 -14.41
C GLY A 47 4.97 9.03 -14.83
N ALA A 48 5.57 7.89 -14.50
CA ALA A 48 6.95 7.56 -14.85
C ALA A 48 7.11 7.12 -16.32
N GLY A 49 6.03 6.75 -17.00
CA GLY A 49 6.08 6.17 -18.35
C GLY A 49 6.65 4.76 -18.40
N PHE A 50 6.51 4.00 -17.30
CA PHE A 50 7.01 2.63 -17.20
C PHE A 50 5.98 1.60 -17.71
N PRO A 51 6.41 0.39 -18.13
CA PRO A 51 5.48 -0.66 -18.57
C PRO A 51 4.59 -1.13 -17.41
N LEU A 52 3.34 -1.50 -17.70
CA LEU A 52 2.40 -1.95 -16.67
C LEU A 52 3.02 -3.11 -15.86
N PRO A 53 3.16 -2.95 -14.53
CA PRO A 53 3.69 -4.00 -13.70
C PRO A 53 2.64 -5.10 -13.47
N ASP A 54 3.08 -6.35 -13.38
CA ASP A 54 2.23 -7.48 -13.00
C ASP A 54 2.09 -7.46 -11.47
N ILE A 55 0.93 -7.02 -10.98
CA ILE A 55 0.71 -6.78 -9.55
C ILE A 55 0.05 -8.03 -8.96
N ASN A 56 0.70 -8.71 -8.02
CA ASN A 56 0.12 -9.89 -7.41
C ASN A 56 -1.05 -9.51 -6.47
N PRO A 57 -2.31 -9.90 -6.75
CA PRO A 57 -3.47 -9.52 -5.94
C PRO A 57 -3.49 -10.17 -4.55
N ASP A 58 -2.77 -11.28 -4.34
CA ASP A 58 -2.74 -12.08 -3.10
C ASP A 58 -1.55 -11.73 -2.18
N ALA A 59 -1.24 -10.44 -2.08
CA ALA A 59 -0.18 -9.93 -1.22
C ALA A 59 -0.58 -10.01 0.27
N GLY A 60 0.01 -10.96 1.01
CA GLY A 60 -0.20 -11.12 2.46
C GLY A 60 0.56 -10.06 3.30
N TYR A 61 0.01 -9.66 4.45
CA TYR A 61 0.68 -8.73 5.36
C TYR A 61 1.78 -9.44 6.19
N PRO A 62 2.98 -8.85 6.36
CA PRO A 62 3.48 -7.58 5.83
C PRO A 62 4.12 -7.73 4.44
N TRP A 63 3.73 -6.86 3.50
CA TRP A 63 4.17 -6.88 2.10
C TRP A 63 4.96 -5.63 1.73
N LEU A 64 5.99 -5.78 0.90
CA LEU A 64 6.72 -4.67 0.28
C LEU A 64 6.63 -4.78 -1.25
N SER A 65 6.10 -3.75 -1.90
CA SER A 65 6.15 -3.59 -3.36
C SER A 65 7.07 -2.42 -3.68
N SER A 66 8.11 -2.65 -4.50
CA SER A 66 9.06 -1.66 -4.99
C SER A 66 8.96 -1.59 -6.50
N LEU A 67 8.56 -0.45 -7.05
CA LEU A 67 8.55 -0.22 -8.49
C LEU A 67 9.77 0.61 -8.88
N SER A 68 10.57 0.10 -9.82
CA SER A 68 11.70 0.81 -10.41
C SER A 68 11.64 0.72 -11.93
N GLY A 69 12.43 1.54 -12.64
CA GLY A 69 12.47 1.50 -14.11
C GLY A 69 12.97 0.19 -14.73
N ILE A 70 13.47 -0.73 -13.89
CA ILE A 70 13.88 -2.08 -14.25
C ILE A 70 12.76 -3.13 -14.08
N GLY A 71 11.67 -2.78 -13.38
CA GLY A 71 10.57 -3.70 -13.08
C GLY A 71 9.94 -3.49 -11.70
N LEU A 72 8.86 -4.23 -11.45
CA LEU A 72 8.24 -4.35 -10.12
C LEU A 72 8.92 -5.49 -9.36
N GLU A 73 9.44 -5.18 -8.17
CA GLU A 73 9.93 -6.16 -7.21
C GLU A 73 8.94 -6.25 -6.05
N GLU A 74 8.43 -7.45 -5.78
CA GLU A 74 7.52 -7.70 -4.68
C GLU A 74 8.14 -8.70 -3.71
N GLN A 75 8.24 -8.31 -2.44
CA GLN A 75 8.83 -9.14 -1.40
C GLN A 75 7.90 -9.22 -0.19
N LEU A 76 7.55 -10.46 0.17
CA LEU A 76 6.88 -10.74 1.44
C LEU A 76 7.89 -10.54 2.58
N LEU A 77 7.57 -9.66 3.52
CA LEU A 77 8.41 -9.42 4.68
C LEU A 77 8.01 -10.41 5.78
N ASN A 78 8.98 -11.13 6.33
CA ASN A 78 8.71 -11.95 7.51
C ASN A 78 8.32 -11.04 8.68
N THR A 79 7.16 -11.28 9.28
CA THR A 79 6.72 -10.64 10.52
C THR A 79 7.83 -10.74 11.58
N ARG A 80 8.24 -9.60 12.15
CA ARG A 80 9.11 -9.55 13.33
C ARG A 80 8.44 -10.34 14.47
N GLN A 81 9.20 -11.20 15.17
CA GLN A 81 8.71 -12.05 16.28
C GLN A 81 8.16 -11.29 17.51
N GLU A 82 8.32 -9.97 17.59
CA GLU A 82 8.01 -9.15 18.76
C GLU A 82 6.63 -8.49 18.77
N VAL A 83 5.73 -8.78 17.82
CA VAL A 83 4.36 -8.23 17.87
C VAL A 83 3.42 -9.26 18.51
N PRO A 84 3.10 -9.14 19.82
CA PRO A 84 2.09 -9.99 20.43
C PRO A 84 0.74 -9.76 19.75
N LYS A 85 0.12 -10.83 19.27
CA LYS A 85 -1.23 -10.86 18.68
C LYS A 85 -2.33 -10.92 19.74
N ASP A 86 -2.10 -10.34 20.92
CA ASP A 86 -3.07 -10.35 22.02
C ASP A 86 -3.54 -8.92 22.31
N CYS A 87 -4.56 -8.48 21.56
CA CYS A 87 -5.45 -7.44 22.04
C CYS A 87 -6.71 -8.14 22.54
N GLN A 88 -6.67 -8.65 23.77
CA GLN A 88 -7.90 -9.05 24.47
C GLN A 88 -8.80 -7.82 24.63
N ASN A 89 -9.80 -7.69 23.76
CA ASN A 89 -10.88 -6.74 23.94
C ASN A 89 -11.83 -7.26 25.03
N LYS A 90 -11.44 -7.10 26.31
CA LYS A 90 -12.35 -7.29 27.45
C LYS A 90 -13.30 -6.08 27.51
N LEU A 91 -14.33 -6.09 26.66
CA LEU A 91 -15.53 -5.27 26.90
C LEU A 91 -16.27 -5.87 28.11
N ALA A 92 -15.90 -5.42 29.30
CA ALA A 92 -16.70 -5.64 30.50
C ALA A 92 -17.90 -4.69 30.44
N HIS A 93 -19.10 -5.22 30.23
CA HIS A 93 -20.34 -4.56 30.60
C HIS A 93 -21.11 -5.50 31.54
N PRO A 94 -21.09 -5.29 32.87
CA PRO A 94 -21.98 -6.00 33.76
C PRO A 94 -23.41 -5.49 33.56
N ALA A 95 -24.32 -6.45 33.40
CA ALA A 95 -25.76 -6.22 33.33
C ALA A 95 -26.27 -5.48 34.58
N LYS A 96 -27.25 -4.60 34.38
CA LYS A 96 -28.25 -4.28 35.38
C LYS A 96 -29.62 -4.24 34.74
#